data_AF-A0A961QQU4-F1
#
_entry.id   AF-A0A961QQU4-F1
#
_cell.length_a   1.000
_cell.length_b   1.000
_cell.length_c   1.000
_cell.angle_alpha   90.00
_cell.angle_beta   90.00
_cell.angle_gamma   90.00
#
_symmetry.space_group_name_H-M   'P 1'
#
loop_
_entity.id
_entity.type
_entity.pdbx_description
1 polymer ?
#
loop_
_entity_poly.entity_id
_entity_poly.type
_entity_poly.pdbx_seq_one_letter_code
_entity_poly.pdbx_strand_id
1 'polypeptide(L)' 'MALIKGNDLNNVLRGTSLADIIYGYGGADTIYGYDGDDRISGGTG' A
#
# COMPACT_ATOMS: atom_id res chain seq x y z
N MET A 1 -0.26 -9.57 -9.50
CA MET A 1 -1.14 -8.45 -9.17
C MET A 1 -2.00 -8.79 -7.98
N ALA A 2 -1.65 -8.18 -6.86
CA ALA A 2 -2.38 -8.20 -5.61
C ALA A 2 -3.10 -6.86 -5.38
N LEU A 3 -4.16 -6.92 -4.57
CA LEU A 3 -4.85 -5.76 -4.03
C LEU A 3 -4.66 -5.74 -2.52
N ILE A 4 -3.95 -4.74 -2.02
CA ILE A 4 -3.61 -4.60 -0.60
C ILE A 4 -4.31 -3.35 -0.06
N LYS A 5 -4.94 -3.47 1.11
CA LYS A 5 -5.71 -2.40 1.72
C LYS A 5 -5.37 -2.29 3.20
N GLY A 6 -5.06 -1.07 3.61
CA GLY A 6 -5.00 -0.65 4.99
C GLY A 6 -6.38 -0.33 5.57
N ASN A 7 -6.38 0.53 6.57
CA ASN A 7 -7.53 1.04 7.31
C ASN A 7 -7.24 2.46 7.81
N ASP A 8 -8.04 3.00 8.73
CA ASP A 8 -7.86 4.38 9.21
C ASP A 8 -6.79 4.53 10.32
N LEU A 9 -5.98 3.49 10.56
CA LEU A 9 -4.88 3.47 11.51
C LEU A 9 -3.55 3.31 10.78
N ASN A 10 -2.44 3.66 11.43
CA ASN A 10 -1.10 3.42 10.91
C ASN A 10 -0.90 1.94 10.56
N ASN A 11 -0.57 1.66 9.31
CA ASN A 11 -0.35 0.30 8.82
C ASN A 11 1.07 0.12 8.26
N VAL A 12 1.49 -1.15 8.22
CA VAL A 12 2.66 -1.59 7.46
C VAL A 12 2.17 -2.48 6.33
N LEU A 13 2.16 -1.95 5.11
CA LEU A 13 1.68 -2.65 3.92
C LEU A 13 2.87 -3.08 3.06
N ARG A 14 2.84 -4.32 2.57
CA ARG A 14 3.91 -4.90 1.75
C ARG A 14 3.31 -5.50 0.48
N GLY A 15 3.77 -4.98 -0.66
CA GLY A 15 3.52 -5.49 -1.99
C GLY A 15 4.24 -6.81 -2.25
N THR A 16 4.31 -7.16 -3.52
CA THR A 16 4.87 -8.39 -4.06
C THR A 16 5.93 -8.04 -5.10
N SER A 17 6.53 -9.03 -5.77
CA SER A 17 7.45 -8.77 -6.88
C SER A 17 6.74 -8.56 -8.23
N LEU A 18 5.42 -8.35 -8.21
CA LEU A 18 4.58 -8.13 -9.39
C LEU A 18 3.85 -6.79 -9.21
N ALA A 19 3.38 -6.21 -10.30
CA ALA A 19 2.55 -5.00 -10.26
C ALA A 19 1.35 -5.15 -9.32
N ASP A 20 1.23 -4.27 -8.32
CA ASP A 20 0.20 -4.27 -7.29
C ASP A 20 -0.64 -2.98 -7.24
N ILE A 21 -1.78 -3.07 -6.55
CA ILE A 21 -2.56 -1.90 -6.14
C ILE A 21 -2.63 -1.87 -4.62
N ILE A 22 -2.14 -0.79 -4.01
CA ILE A 22 -2.05 -0.64 -2.56
C ILE A 22 -2.77 0.64 -2.12
N TYR A 23 -3.70 0.52 -1.17
CA TYR A 23 -4.41 1.64 -0.55
C TYR A 23 -4.10 1.70 0.95
N GLY A 24 -3.53 2.80 1.43
CA GLY A 24 -3.26 3.05 2.86
C GLY A 24 -4.51 3.47 3.64
N TYR A 25 -5.28 4.39 3.06
CA TYR A 25 -6.45 5.06 3.68
C TYR A 25 -6.08 6.11 4.72
N GLY A 26 -6.18 5.83 6.02
CA GLY A 26 -6.01 6.82 7.07
C GLY A 26 -4.85 6.47 7.99
N GLY A 27 -4.17 7.47 8.55
CA GLY A 27 -3.05 7.27 9.45
C GLY A 27 -1.70 7.32 8.74
N ALA A 28 -0.63 7.32 9.54
CA ALA A 28 0.74 7.43 9.05
C ALA A 28 1.25 6.04 8.66
N ASP A 29 1.05 5.68 7.38
CA ASP A 29 1.40 4.37 6.84
C ASP A 29 2.87 4.24 6.41
N THR A 30 3.39 3.02 6.51
CA THR A 30 4.61 2.61 5.81
C THR A 30 4.25 1.59 4.74
N ILE A 31 4.44 1.96 3.48
CA ILE A 31 4.09 1.12 2.32
C ILE A 31 5.36 0.73 1.55
N TYR A 32 5.57 -0.58 1.39
CA TYR A 32 6.62 -1.14 0.56
C TYR A 32 6.00 -1.71 -0.71
N GLY A 33 6.28 -1.12 -1.88
CA GLY A 33 5.80 -1.65 -3.18
C GLY A 33 6.57 -2.91 -3.64
N TYR A 34 7.89 -2.90 -3.45
CA TYR A 34 8.85 -3.85 -4.03
C TYR A 34 8.96 -3.72 -5.56
N ASP A 35 9.04 -4.83 -6.29
CA ASP A 35 9.27 -4.84 -7.75
C ASP A 35 7.95 -4.82 -8.51
N GLY A 36 7.98 -4.27 -9.72
CA GLY A 36 6.80 -4.19 -10.60
C GLY A 36 6.19 -2.79 -10.63
N ASP A 37 5.29 -2.60 -11.58
CA ASP A 37 4.65 -1.30 -11.81
C ASP A 37 3.43 -1.12 -10.88
N ASP A 38 3.68 -0.59 -9.68
CA ASP A 38 2.65 -0.45 -8.65
C ASP A 38 1.81 0.81 -8.78
N ARG A 39 0.55 0.73 -8.34
CA ARG A 39 -0.28 1.89 -7.98
C ARG A 39 -0.46 1.94 -6.48
N ILE A 40 0.18 2.92 -5.84
CA ILE A 40 0.13 3.12 -4.40
C ILE A 40 -0.60 4.44 -4.10
N SER A 41 -1.62 4.36 -3.26
CA SER A 41 -2.33 5.52 -2.71
C SER A 41 -2.19 5.51 -1.20
N GLY A 42 -1.35 6.39 -0.65
CA GLY A 42 -1.17 6.53 0.80
C GLY A 42 -2.45 6.93 1.53
N GLY A 43 -3.27 7.78 0.93
CA GLY A 43 -4.45 8.33 1.60
C GLY A 43 -4.07 9.52 2.50
N THR A 44 -4.74 9.69 3.64
CA THR A 44 -4.58 10.83 4.56
C THR A 44 -3.84 10.45 5.83
N GLY A 45 -2.83 11.23 6.22
CA GLY A 45 -2.05 11.01 7.44
C GLY A 45 -0.59 11.38 7.25
#